data_AF-A0AA35ZWX2-F1
#
_entry.id   AF-A0AA35ZWX2-F1
#
_cell.length_a   1.000
_cell.length_b   1.000
_cell.length_c   1.000
_cell.angle_alpha   90.00
_cell.angle_beta   90.00
_cell.angle_gamma   90.00
#
_symmetry.space_group_name_H-M   'P 1'
#
loop_
_entity.id
_entity.type
_entity.pdbx_description
1 polymer ?
#
loop_
_entity_poly.entity_id
_entity_poly.type
_entity_poly.pdbx_seq_one_letter_code
_entity_poly.pdbx_strand_id
1 'polypeptide(L)'
;MSEPSQLMTENTRSNLYVALLVLSQGKKWVLLYSTWRHGISLSTLYRRSNLCPGLSLLGSNDTFVFTNTPGRPVIYRPTGVNRYFTLCSPEYLALGGGNHFALYLDSDLLNGSSLASETYGNSCLSHTKNLK
;
A
#
# COMPACT_ATOMS: atom_id res chain seq x y z
N MET A 1 -10.57 7.82 -19.80
CA MET A 1 -10.58 8.85 -18.74
C MET A 1 -10.48 8.09 -17.41
N SER A 2 -9.64 8.50 -16.46
CA SER A 2 -9.51 7.73 -15.20
C SER A 2 -10.60 8.18 -14.25
N GLU A 3 -11.44 7.24 -13.80
CA GLU A 3 -12.51 7.51 -12.84
C GLU A 3 -11.96 7.96 -11.48
N PRO A 4 -12.64 8.88 -10.79
CA PRO A 4 -12.24 9.32 -9.46
C PRO A 4 -12.38 8.18 -8.44
N SER A 5 -11.37 8.03 -7.59
CA SER A 5 -11.35 7.06 -6.50
C SER A 5 -12.38 7.44 -5.41
N GLN A 6 -13.40 6.62 -5.21
CA GLN A 6 -14.47 6.84 -4.21
C GLN A 6 -14.00 6.75 -2.74
N LEU A 7 -12.82 6.20 -2.47
CA LEU A 7 -12.32 5.98 -1.10
C LEU A 7 -11.39 7.09 -0.60
N MET A 8 -10.98 8.04 -1.46
CA MET A 8 -9.93 9.01 -1.12
C MET A 8 -10.42 10.43 -1.35
N THR A 9 -10.48 11.22 -0.28
CA THR A 9 -10.75 12.66 -0.35
C THR A 9 -9.63 13.39 -1.08
N GLU A 10 -9.96 14.48 -1.79
CA GLU A 10 -8.97 15.28 -2.55
C GLU A 10 -7.82 15.81 -1.70
N ASN A 11 -8.05 16.09 -0.42
CA ASN A 11 -7.02 16.53 0.51
C ASN A 11 -5.96 15.44 0.79
N THR A 12 -6.38 14.20 0.99
CA THR A 12 -5.46 13.05 1.13
C THR A 12 -4.71 12.79 -0.16
N ARG A 13 -5.38 13.00 -1.31
CA ARG A 13 -4.77 12.88 -2.64
C ARG A 13 -3.62 13.88 -2.81
N SER A 14 -3.81 15.15 -2.47
CA SER A 14 -2.77 16.17 -2.55
C SER A 14 -1.58 15.88 -1.64
N ASN A 15 -1.81 15.41 -0.41
CA ASN A 15 -0.73 15.01 0.50
C ASN A 15 0.07 13.82 -0.02
N LEU A 16 -0.60 12.84 -0.65
CA LEU A 16 0.08 11.73 -1.31
C LEU A 16 0.88 12.20 -2.53
N TYR A 17 0.34 13.11 -3.34
CA TYR A 17 1.04 13.69 -4.49
C TYR A 17 2.36 14.38 -4.12
N VAL A 18 2.45 14.97 -2.92
CA VAL A 18 3.68 15.57 -2.40
C VAL A 18 4.67 14.49 -1.92
N ALA A 19 4.17 13.36 -1.42
CA ALA A 19 5.00 12.26 -0.92
C ALA A 19 5.50 11.32 -2.02
N LEU A 20 4.77 11.20 -3.12
CA LEU A 20 5.18 10.42 -4.27
C LEU A 20 6.30 11.16 -5.01
N LEU A 21 7.41 10.46 -5.28
CA LEU A 21 8.57 10.98 -6.01
C LEU A 21 8.15 11.86 -7.19
N VAL A 22 8.89 12.93 -7.43
CA VAL A 22 8.72 13.90 -8.53
C VAL A 22 8.50 13.22 -9.90
N LEU A 23 8.98 11.98 -10.09
CA LEU A 23 8.76 11.13 -11.26
C LEU A 23 7.29 10.71 -11.51
N SER A 24 6.41 10.89 -10.53
CA SER A 24 4.97 10.62 -10.61
C SER A 24 4.12 11.87 -10.90
N GLN A 25 4.69 13.07 -10.76
CA GLN A 25 4.00 14.31 -11.07
C GLN A 25 3.80 14.40 -12.58
N GLY A 26 2.53 14.44 -13.01
CA GLY A 26 2.14 14.47 -14.43
C GLY A 26 1.78 13.11 -15.05
N LYS A 27 1.97 11.98 -14.34
CA LYS A 27 1.49 10.69 -14.84
C LYS A 27 0.03 10.46 -14.46
N LYS A 28 -0.75 9.97 -15.42
CA LYS A 28 -2.17 9.64 -15.21
C LYS A 28 -2.26 8.38 -14.34
N TRP A 29 -2.86 8.52 -13.16
CA TRP A 29 -3.16 7.39 -12.28
C TRP A 29 -4.19 6.50 -12.98
N VAL A 30 -3.83 5.24 -13.18
CA VAL A 30 -4.74 4.22 -13.72
C VAL A 30 -4.98 3.20 -12.64
N LEU A 31 -6.25 2.97 -12.32
CA LEU A 31 -6.64 1.96 -11.35
C LEU A 31 -6.35 0.56 -11.91
N LEU A 32 -5.28 -0.06 -11.44
CA LEU A 32 -4.83 -1.37 -11.91
C LEU A 32 -5.75 -2.49 -11.43
N TYR A 33 -6.20 -2.42 -10.17
CA TYR A 33 -7.04 -3.42 -9.52
C TYR A 33 -8.03 -2.76 -8.55
N SER A 34 -9.18 -3.38 -8.37
CA SER A 34 -10.23 -2.98 -7.43
C SER A 34 -11.04 -4.23 -7.09
N THR A 35 -11.26 -4.47 -5.80
CA THR A 35 -12.00 -5.62 -5.29
C THR A 35 -13.44 -5.64 -5.81
N TRP A 36 -14.05 -4.48 -5.98
CA TRP A 36 -15.39 -4.32 -6.54
C TRP A 36 -15.50 -4.73 -8.01
N ARG A 37 -14.47 -4.47 -8.82
CA ARG A 37 -14.51 -4.75 -10.27
C ARG A 37 -13.92 -6.09 -10.66
N HIS A 38 -12.99 -6.61 -9.86
CA HIS A 38 -12.15 -7.74 -10.25
C HIS A 38 -12.21 -8.91 -9.25
N GLY A 39 -13.14 -8.86 -8.29
CA GLY A 39 -13.23 -9.84 -7.20
C GLY A 39 -12.14 -9.63 -6.16
N ILE A 40 -12.12 -10.50 -5.15
CA ILE A 40 -11.29 -10.39 -3.94
C ILE A 40 -10.23 -11.50 -3.92
N SER A 41 -9.24 -11.41 -4.82
CA SER A 41 -8.26 -12.48 -5.02
C SER A 41 -6.87 -11.91 -5.32
N LEU A 42 -5.90 -12.25 -4.49
CA LEU A 42 -4.49 -11.89 -4.67
C LEU A 42 -3.93 -12.43 -5.98
N SER A 43 -4.34 -13.64 -6.39
CA SER A 43 -3.95 -14.23 -7.67
C SER A 43 -4.37 -13.33 -8.84
N THR A 44 -5.56 -12.72 -8.75
CA THR A 44 -6.04 -11.76 -9.75
C THR A 44 -5.27 -10.44 -9.69
N LEU A 45 -4.95 -9.96 -8.49
CA LEU A 45 -4.11 -8.77 -8.28
C LEU A 45 -2.72 -8.96 -8.89
N TYR A 46 -2.02 -10.06 -8.59
CA TYR A 46 -0.69 -10.35 -9.11
C TYR A 46 -0.69 -10.53 -10.63
N ARG A 47 -1.68 -11.25 -11.17
CA ARG A 47 -1.82 -11.40 -12.63
C ARG A 47 -1.97 -10.04 -13.31
N ARG A 48 -2.75 -9.12 -12.73
CA ARG A 48 -2.91 -7.77 -13.26
C ARG A 48 -1.70 -6.88 -13.04
N SER A 49 -0.97 -7.06 -11.94
CA SER A 49 0.27 -6.34 -11.66
C SER A 49 1.34 -6.67 -12.71
N ASN A 50 1.48 -7.96 -13.05
CA ASN A 50 2.42 -8.42 -14.09
C ASN A 50 2.04 -7.95 -15.50
N LEU A 51 0.78 -7.58 -15.75
CA LEU A 51 0.32 -7.06 -17.05
C LEU A 51 0.68 -5.59 -17.27
N CYS A 52 1.09 -4.85 -16.24
CA CYS A 52 1.52 -3.46 -16.37
C CYS A 52 3.05 -3.36 -16.29
N PRO A 53 3.74 -3.15 -17.42
CA PRO A 53 5.17 -2.80 -17.41
C PRO A 53 5.32 -1.33 -16.95
N GLY A 54 5.12 -1.10 -15.65
CA GLY A 54 5.27 0.18 -14.98
C GLY A 54 6.10 0.03 -13.72
N LEU A 55 6.60 1.15 -13.17
CA LEU A 55 7.37 1.18 -11.93
C LEU A 55 6.63 0.40 -10.82
N SER A 56 7.07 -0.83 -10.59
CA SER A 56 6.72 -1.56 -9.39
C SER A 56 7.63 -1.03 -8.30
N LEU A 57 7.16 -0.03 -7.55
CA LEU A 57 7.92 0.58 -6.45
C LEU A 57 8.14 -0.39 -5.27
N LEU A 58 7.63 -1.61 -5.35
CA LEU A 58 7.73 -2.67 -4.35
C LEU A 58 9.20 -3.13 -4.20
N GLY A 59 9.96 -2.52 -3.29
CA GLY A 59 11.31 -2.98 -2.93
C GLY A 59 12.44 -1.95 -2.93
N SER A 60 12.17 -0.69 -3.25
CA SER A 60 13.18 0.38 -3.17
C SER A 60 13.06 1.18 -1.86
N ASN A 61 14.10 1.92 -1.48
CA ASN A 61 14.07 2.86 -0.34
C ASN A 61 13.02 3.99 -0.50
N ASP A 62 12.41 4.10 -1.67
CA ASP A 62 11.37 5.07 -1.97
C ASP A 62 9.96 4.58 -1.62
N THR A 63 9.81 3.35 -1.10
CA THR A 63 8.53 2.88 -0.58
C THR A 63 8.15 3.67 0.67
N PHE A 64 6.86 3.91 0.87
CA PHE A 64 6.35 4.45 2.12
C PHE A 64 5.00 3.83 2.44
N VAL A 65 4.67 3.75 3.71
CA VAL A 65 3.33 3.40 4.18
C VAL A 65 2.68 4.63 4.76
N PHE A 66 1.38 4.77 4.59
CA PHE A 66 0.64 5.90 5.15
C PHE A 66 -0.61 5.41 5.86
N THR A 67 -1.03 6.19 6.86
CA THR A 67 -2.34 6.02 7.48
C THR A 67 -3.27 7.14 7.03
N ASN A 68 -4.54 6.79 6.82
CA ASN A 68 -5.61 7.75 6.58
C ASN A 68 -6.57 7.83 7.79
N THR A 69 -6.09 7.54 9.00
CA THR A 69 -6.91 7.69 10.21
C THR A 69 -7.43 9.13 10.33
N PRO A 70 -8.75 9.33 10.52
CA PRO A 70 -9.36 10.65 10.59
C PRO A 70 -8.62 11.55 11.60
N GLY A 71 -8.18 12.72 11.13
CA GLY A 71 -7.54 13.75 11.96
C GLY A 71 -6.01 13.68 12.05
N ARG A 72 -5.34 12.59 11.65
CA ARG A 72 -3.86 12.48 11.65
C ARG A 72 -3.34 11.59 10.51
N PRO A 73 -3.36 12.04 9.25
CA PRO A 73 -2.66 11.34 8.18
C PRO A 73 -1.15 11.45 8.41
N VAL A 74 -0.49 10.30 8.58
CA VAL A 74 0.96 10.22 8.79
C VAL A 74 1.58 9.34 7.72
N ILE A 75 2.72 9.78 7.19
CA ILE A 75 3.49 9.07 6.18
C ILE A 75 4.76 8.55 6.85
N TYR A 76 4.95 7.24 6.83
CA TYR A 76 6.12 6.55 7.36
C TYR A 76 7.03 6.14 6.21
N ARG A 77 8.25 6.68 6.20
CA ARG A 77 9.31 6.33 5.26
C ARG A 77 10.20 5.24 5.86
N PRO A 78 10.97 4.51 5.05
CA PRO A 78 11.78 3.43 5.58
C PRO A 78 12.89 3.99 6.46
N THR A 79 13.12 3.35 7.60
CA THR A 79 14.10 3.77 8.61
C THR A 79 15.54 3.46 8.19
N GLY A 80 15.72 2.58 7.20
CA GLY A 80 17.02 2.05 6.80
C GLY A 80 17.55 0.94 7.72
N VAL A 81 16.82 0.56 8.77
CA VAL A 81 17.20 -0.52 9.70
C VAL A 81 17.24 -1.87 8.98
N ASN A 82 16.32 -2.09 8.03
CA ASN A 82 16.30 -3.29 7.19
C ASN A 82 15.69 -2.98 5.81
N ARG A 83 15.68 -3.98 4.92
CA ARG A 83 15.17 -3.87 3.55
C ARG A 83 13.95 -4.75 3.29
N TYR A 84 13.20 -5.10 4.33
CA TYR A 84 11.99 -5.94 4.22
C TYR A 84 10.77 -5.12 3.80
N PHE A 85 10.86 -4.46 2.65
CA PHE A 85 9.86 -3.49 2.19
C PHE A 85 8.54 -4.14 1.75
N THR A 86 8.62 -5.25 1.02
CA THR A 86 7.46 -5.93 0.44
C THR A 86 7.74 -7.43 0.37
N LEU A 87 6.73 -8.23 0.72
CA LEU A 87 6.74 -9.67 0.58
C LEU A 87 5.45 -10.11 -0.09
N CYS A 88 5.60 -10.75 -1.25
CA CYS A 88 4.48 -11.23 -2.07
C CYS A 88 4.50 -12.76 -2.09
N SER A 89 3.41 -13.37 -1.62
CA SER A 89 3.15 -14.80 -1.68
C SER A 89 1.78 -15.05 -2.32
N PRO A 90 1.53 -16.19 -2.99
CA PRO A 90 0.19 -16.55 -3.46
C PRO A 90 -0.87 -16.49 -2.34
N GLU A 91 -0.46 -16.78 -1.11
CA GLU A 91 -1.32 -16.88 0.06
C GLU A 91 -1.49 -15.55 0.81
N TYR A 92 -0.59 -14.57 0.61
CA TYR A 92 -0.62 -13.30 1.32
C TYR A 92 0.24 -12.22 0.67
N LEU A 93 -0.11 -10.96 0.94
CA LEU A 93 0.67 -9.79 0.58
C LEU A 93 1.03 -9.03 1.86
N ALA A 94 2.32 -8.80 2.08
CA ALA A 94 2.80 -8.09 3.26
C ALA A 94 3.74 -6.94 2.87
N LEU A 95 3.67 -5.84 3.63
CA LEU A 95 4.52 -4.66 3.51
C LEU A 95 5.19 -4.38 4.85
N GLY A 96 6.49 -4.08 4.82
CA GLY A 96 7.27 -3.62 5.96
C GLY A 96 7.44 -4.66 7.07
N GLY A 97 8.58 -5.33 7.12
CA GLY A 97 8.92 -6.32 8.15
C GLY A 97 9.82 -5.81 9.28
N GLY A 98 10.53 -6.75 9.92
CA GLY A 98 11.48 -6.51 11.02
C GLY A 98 11.02 -7.09 12.36
N ASN A 99 9.71 -7.28 12.54
CA ASN A 99 9.15 -8.08 13.63
C ASN A 99 7.72 -8.50 13.27
N HIS A 100 6.88 -7.50 12.98
CA HIS A 100 5.57 -7.67 12.37
C HIS A 100 5.51 -6.97 11.02
N PHE A 101 4.41 -7.19 10.30
CA PHE A 101 4.13 -6.52 9.04
C PHE A 101 3.39 -5.20 9.26
N ALA A 102 3.86 -4.12 8.65
CA ALA A 102 3.19 -2.82 8.65
C ALA A 102 1.78 -2.95 8.07
N LEU A 103 1.66 -3.73 6.99
CA LEU A 103 0.40 -4.15 6.41
C LEU A 103 0.52 -5.61 5.99
N TYR A 104 -0.48 -6.41 6.31
CA TYR A 104 -0.64 -7.79 5.88
C TYR A 104 -2.05 -7.96 5.33
N LEU A 105 -2.17 -8.68 4.21
CA LEU A 105 -3.43 -9.04 3.57
C LEU A 105 -3.37 -10.53 3.18
N ASP A 106 -4.46 -11.24 3.39
CA ASP A 106 -4.61 -12.65 3.00
C ASP A 106 -4.87 -12.83 1.49
N SER A 107 -4.89 -14.10 1.05
CA SER A 107 -5.12 -14.54 -0.34
C SER A 107 -6.40 -13.96 -0.94
N ASP A 108 -7.40 -13.78 -0.09
CA ASP A 108 -8.74 -13.40 -0.49
C ASP A 108 -9.00 -11.90 -0.26
N LEU A 109 -8.00 -11.13 0.16
CA LEU A 109 -8.12 -9.69 0.46
C LEU A 109 -9.30 -9.35 1.40
N LEU A 110 -9.74 -10.32 2.20
CA LEU A 110 -10.86 -10.21 3.12
C LEU A 110 -10.36 -9.92 4.53
N ASN A 111 -9.24 -10.52 4.90
CA ASN A 111 -8.63 -10.30 6.20
C ASN A 111 -7.27 -9.66 6.01
N GLY A 112 -7.02 -8.66 6.84
CA GLY A 112 -5.71 -8.06 6.93
C GLY A 112 -5.33 -7.77 8.36
N SER A 113 -4.07 -7.44 8.57
CA SER A 113 -3.61 -6.87 9.82
C SER A 113 -2.64 -5.73 9.57
N SER A 114 -2.58 -4.81 10.52
CA SER A 114 -1.57 -3.75 10.52
C SER A 114 -0.96 -3.65 11.90
N LEU A 115 0.36 -3.77 11.95
CA LEU A 115 1.14 -3.74 13.19
C LEU A 115 2.36 -2.85 13.02
N ALA A 116 3.10 -2.66 14.10
CA ALA A 116 4.33 -1.91 14.05
C ALA A 116 5.43 -2.68 13.32
N SER A 117 6.14 -2.01 12.42
CA SER A 117 7.29 -2.58 11.71
C SER A 117 8.54 -1.75 11.95
N GLU A 118 9.69 -2.41 12.03
CA GLU A 118 10.98 -1.72 12.12
C GLU A 118 11.37 -1.11 10.78
N THR A 119 10.93 -1.72 9.67
CA THR A 119 11.21 -1.24 8.31
C THR A 119 10.80 0.21 8.13
N TYR A 120 9.60 0.56 8.58
CA TYR A 120 9.04 1.92 8.45
C TYR A 120 8.98 2.68 9.77
N GLY A 121 9.32 2.05 10.90
CA GLY A 121 9.15 2.64 12.23
C GLY A 121 7.70 3.06 12.49
N ASN A 122 6.74 2.37 11.86
CA ASN A 122 5.34 2.76 11.91
C ASN A 122 4.65 2.19 13.16
N SER A 123 3.64 2.90 13.63
CA SER A 123 2.62 2.33 14.52
C SER A 123 1.53 1.64 13.69
N CYS A 124 0.54 1.02 14.35
CA CYS A 124 -0.65 0.47 13.69
C CYS A 124 -1.25 1.50 12.72
N LEU A 125 -1.39 1.14 11.45
CA LEU A 125 -1.85 2.05 10.39
C LEU A 125 -3.37 2.17 10.35
N SER A 126 -4.09 1.24 10.98
CA SER A 126 -5.55 1.19 11.06
C SER A 126 -6.06 1.48 12.47
N HIS A 127 -7.37 1.76 12.59
CA HIS A 127 -8.05 1.90 13.89
C HIS A 127 -7.99 0.64 14.74
N THR A 128 -7.96 -0.52 14.09
CA THR A 128 -7.91 -1.85 14.73
C THR A 128 -6.78 -2.66 14.12
N LYS A 129 -6.13 -3.50 14.92
CA LYS A 129 -5.05 -4.39 14.44
C LYS A 129 -5.48 -5.31 13.30
N ASN A 130 -6.76 -5.64 13.22
CA ASN A 130 -7.36 -6.44 12.16
C ASN A 130 -8.18 -5.55 11.20
N LEU A 131 -7.99 -5.78 9.91
CA LEU A 131 -8.75 -5.21 8.81
C LEU A 131 -9.76 -6.27 8.34
N LYS A 132 -11.02 -5.86 8.16
CA LYS A 132 -12.13 -6.64 7.60
C LYS A 132 -12.87 -5.79 6.57
#